data_AF-A0A7V0XXF6-F1
#
_entry.id   AF-A0A7V0XXF6-F1
#
_cell.length_a   1.000
_cell.length_b   1.000
_cell.length_c   1.000
_cell.angle_alpha   90.00
_cell.angle_beta   90.00
_cell.angle_gamma   90.00
#
_symmetry.space_group_name_H-M   'P 1'
#
loop_
_entity.id
_entity.type
_entity.pdbx_description
1 polymer ?
#
loop_
_entity_poly.entity_id
_entity_poly.type
_entity_poly.pdbx_seq_one_letter_code
_entity_poly.pdbx_strand_id
1 'polypeptide(L)'
;MVSQTAKGFGDQRMNRQMTAETIRRWAPGLGLGSALLVGLVFLGSRPGAMMAIQRAIARLTSGILNLLGQSTSVVGTTVQSSLFGINVVAACTGVFLTGAFLIAVAVLPSRWTAKLIGLGLGLGGIFVVNLTRLVSLYYLGV
;
A
#
# COMPACT_ATOMS: atom_id res chain seq x y z
N MET A 1 -39.44 -26.49 -26.71
CA MET A 1 -38.83 -25.42 -25.88
C MET A 1 -38.10 -25.92 -24.62
N VAL A 2 -38.18 -27.20 -24.22
CA VAL A 2 -37.56 -27.72 -22.97
C VAL A 2 -36.03 -27.97 -23.07
N SER A 3 -35.46 -28.09 -24.28
CA SER A 3 -34.05 -28.49 -24.46
C SER A 3 -33.02 -27.37 -24.19
N GLN A 4 -33.39 -26.08 -24.31
CA GLN A 4 -32.44 -24.98 -24.06
C GLN A 4 -32.19 -24.72 -22.57
N THR A 5 -33.19 -24.97 -21.72
CA THR A 5 -33.10 -24.74 -20.26
C THR A 5 -32.13 -25.71 -19.58
N ALA A 6 -32.01 -26.94 -20.09
CA ALA A 6 -31.10 -27.96 -19.55
C ALA A 6 -29.63 -27.68 -19.87
N LYS A 7 -29.32 -27.14 -21.06
CA LYS A 7 -27.95 -26.75 -21.44
C LYS A 7 -27.43 -25.58 -20.59
N GLY A 8 -28.28 -24.57 -20.32
CA GLY A 8 -27.91 -23.45 -19.45
C GLY A 8 -27.69 -23.87 -17.99
N PHE A 9 -28.46 -24.83 -17.47
CA PHE A 9 -28.30 -25.29 -16.08
C PHE A 9 -27.03 -26.15 -15.87
N GLY A 10 -26.65 -26.95 -16.86
CA GLY A 10 -25.42 -27.75 -16.84
C GLY A 10 -24.15 -26.90 -16.94
N ASP A 11 -24.15 -25.92 -17.84
CA ASP A 11 -23.01 -25.02 -18.06
C ASP A 11 -22.76 -24.08 -16.86
N GLN A 12 -23.83 -23.55 -16.24
CA GLN A 12 -23.73 -22.71 -15.04
C GLN A 12 -23.21 -23.48 -13.81
N ARG A 13 -23.65 -24.73 -13.61
CA ARG A 13 -23.14 -25.57 -12.52
C ARG A 13 -21.68 -25.97 -12.74
N MET A 14 -21.31 -26.32 -13.98
CA MET A 14 -19.94 -26.69 -14.32
C MET A 14 -18.96 -25.51 -14.21
N ASN A 15 -19.36 -24.30 -14.61
CA ASN A 15 -18.56 -23.08 -14.46
C ASN A 15 -18.39 -22.65 -12.99
N ARG A 16 -19.44 -22.77 -12.16
CA ARG A 16 -19.35 -22.54 -10.70
C ARG A 16 -18.46 -23.55 -9.98
N GLN A 17 -18.50 -24.82 -10.39
CA GLN A 17 -17.67 -25.86 -9.79
C GLN A 17 -16.19 -25.71 -10.18
N MET A 18 -15.90 -25.42 -11.45
CA MET A 18 -14.52 -25.14 -11.90
C MET A 18 -13.91 -23.92 -11.19
N THR A 19 -14.67 -22.84 -11.01
CA THR A 19 -14.19 -21.66 -10.28
C THR A 19 -13.94 -21.95 -8.81
N ALA A 20 -14.82 -22.70 -8.14
CA ALA A 20 -14.68 -23.03 -6.72
C ALA A 20 -13.46 -23.92 -6.42
N GLU A 21 -13.18 -24.94 -7.24
CA GLU A 21 -12.03 -25.82 -7.03
C GLU A 21 -10.70 -25.14 -7.35
N THR A 22 -10.68 -24.26 -8.36
CA THR A 22 -9.51 -23.45 -8.67
C THR A 22 -9.23 -22.48 -7.53
N ILE A 23 -10.24 -21.79 -6.98
CA ILE A 23 -10.09 -20.89 -5.83
C ILE A 23 -9.55 -21.66 -4.60
N ARG A 24 -10.07 -22.86 -4.33
CA ARG A 24 -9.65 -23.70 -3.20
C ARG A 24 -8.21 -24.20 -3.31
N ARG A 25 -7.73 -24.49 -4.53
CA ARG A 25 -6.33 -24.90 -4.77
C ARG A 25 -5.32 -23.76 -4.59
N TRP A 26 -5.70 -22.52 -4.91
CA TRP A 26 -4.81 -21.36 -4.79
C TRP A 26 -4.89 -20.65 -3.42
N ALA A 27 -5.98 -20.85 -2.67
CA ALA A 27 -6.20 -20.28 -1.34
C ALA A 27 -5.04 -20.47 -0.33
N PRO A 28 -4.45 -21.66 -0.15
CA PRO A 28 -3.37 -21.83 0.82
C PRO A 28 -2.06 -21.17 0.37
N GLY A 29 -1.73 -21.19 -0.93
CA GLY A 29 -0.54 -20.53 -1.47
C GLY A 29 -0.62 -19.01 -1.46
N LEU A 30 -1.81 -18.45 -1.71
CA LEU A 30 -2.09 -17.01 -1.58
C LEU A 30 -1.98 -16.55 -0.12
N GLY A 31 -2.55 -17.34 0.81
CA GLY A 31 -2.49 -17.06 2.24
C GLY A 31 -1.05 -17.04 2.75
N LEU A 32 -0.25 -18.06 2.41
CA LEU A 32 1.15 -18.14 2.81
C LEU A 32 2.00 -17.00 2.23
N GLY A 33 1.82 -16.66 0.95
CA GLY A 33 2.56 -15.58 0.29
C GLY A 33 2.21 -14.20 0.85
N SER A 34 0.94 -13.96 1.17
CA SER A 34 0.50 -12.72 1.81
C SER A 34 0.98 -12.61 3.25
N ALA A 35 0.94 -13.70 4.03
CA ALA A 35 1.48 -13.76 5.38
C ALA A 35 3.00 -13.54 5.39
N LEU A 36 3.71 -14.05 4.38
CA LEU A 36 5.15 -13.81 4.21
C LEU A 36 5.44 -12.34 3.89
N LEU A 37 4.70 -11.72 2.97
CA LEU A 37 4.84 -10.30 2.64
C LEU A 37 4.51 -9.39 3.83
N VAL A 38 3.43 -9.69 4.55
CA VAL A 38 3.07 -8.98 5.79
C VAL A 38 4.14 -9.18 6.85
N GLY A 39 4.65 -10.40 7.00
CA GLY A 39 5.78 -10.72 7.88
C GLY A 39 7.04 -9.94 7.50
N LEU A 40 7.32 -9.76 6.21
CA LEU A 40 8.44 -8.98 5.70
C LEU A 40 8.27 -7.47 5.97
N VAL A 41 7.05 -6.94 5.85
CA VAL A 41 6.70 -5.56 6.21
C VAL A 41 6.80 -5.34 7.72
N PHE A 42 6.39 -6.33 8.51
CA PHE A 42 6.57 -6.34 9.97
C PHE A 42 8.06 -6.41 10.35
N LEU A 43 8.86 -7.17 9.62
CA LEU A 43 10.30 -7.20 9.77
C LEU A 43 10.94 -5.87 9.34
N GLY A 44 10.42 -5.21 8.32
CA GLY A 44 10.79 -3.86 7.92
C GLY A 44 10.37 -2.78 8.93
N SER A 45 9.41 -3.09 9.81
CA SER A 45 8.98 -2.23 10.92
C SER A 45 9.90 -2.33 12.14
N ARG A 46 11.06 -3.01 12.03
CA ARG A 46 12.12 -2.95 13.05
C ARG A 46 12.52 -1.48 13.29
N PRO A 47 12.76 -1.05 14.54
CA PRO A 47 13.02 0.34 14.89
C PRO A 47 14.16 1.01 14.10
N GLY A 48 15.21 0.25 13.74
CA GLY A 48 16.31 0.76 12.92
C GLY A 48 15.94 1.05 11.45
N ALA A 49 15.15 0.18 10.82
CA ALA A 49 14.68 0.38 9.44
C ALA A 49 13.68 1.55 9.36
N MET A 50 12.86 1.70 10.38
CA MET A 50 11.91 2.80 10.46
C MET A 50 12.59 4.18 10.49
N MET A 51 13.72 4.32 11.20
CA MET A 51 14.49 5.57 11.20
C MET A 51 15.10 5.88 9.83
N ALA A 52 15.57 4.86 9.10
CA ALA A 52 16.12 5.04 7.76
C ALA A 52 15.04 5.50 6.76
N ILE A 53 13.86 4.89 6.80
CA ILE A 53 12.72 5.28 5.96
C ILE A 53 12.24 6.69 6.30
N GLN A 54 12.13 7.04 7.59
CA GLN A 54 11.75 8.39 8.02
C GLN A 54 12.73 9.45 7.51
N ARG A 55 14.04 9.19 7.57
CA ARG A 55 15.06 10.08 6.99
C ARG A 55 14.94 10.22 5.48
N ALA A 56 14.69 9.13 4.77
CA ALA A 56 14.51 9.17 3.31
C ALA A 56 13.28 10.00 2.93
N ILE A 57 12.15 9.82 3.63
CA ILE A 57 10.92 10.59 3.41
C ILE A 57 11.14 12.06 3.78
N ALA A 58 11.84 12.36 4.87
CA ALA A 58 12.16 13.73 5.26
C ALA A 58 12.99 14.45 4.17
N ARG A 59 13.99 13.77 3.58
CA ARG A 59 14.80 14.29 2.46
C ARG A 59 14.00 14.49 1.18
N LEU A 60 13.12 13.53 0.84
CA LEU A 60 12.24 13.66 -0.32
C LEU A 60 11.29 14.85 -0.13
N THR A 61 10.70 14.97 1.05
CA THR A 61 9.79 16.06 1.40
C THR A 61 10.51 17.40 1.35
N SER A 62 11.71 17.54 1.93
CA SER A 62 12.48 18.77 1.83
C SER A 62 12.90 19.09 0.40
N GLY A 63 13.21 18.09 -0.42
CA GLY A 63 13.49 18.29 -1.84
C GLY A 63 12.30 18.92 -2.55
N ILE A 64 11.10 18.38 -2.33
CA ILE A 64 9.85 18.90 -2.90
C ILE A 64 9.52 20.29 -2.37
N LEU A 65 9.70 20.54 -1.08
CA LEU A 65 9.46 21.86 -0.50
C LEU A 65 10.45 22.91 -1.03
N ASN A 66 11.73 22.56 -1.20
CA ASN A 66 12.72 23.44 -1.82
C ASN A 66 12.38 23.72 -3.30
N LEU A 67 11.88 22.72 -4.05
CA LEU A 67 11.35 22.90 -5.40
C LEU A 67 10.16 23.88 -5.44
N LEU A 68 9.34 23.89 -4.38
CA LEU A 68 8.23 24.83 -4.19
C LEU A 68 8.68 26.21 -3.66
N GLY A 69 9.99 26.45 -3.50
CA GLY A 69 10.56 27.72 -3.04
C GLY A 69 10.63 27.89 -1.52
N GLN A 70 10.43 26.83 -0.75
CA GLN A 70 10.59 26.83 0.70
C GLN A 70 11.99 26.31 1.08
N SER A 71 12.88 27.23 1.48
CA SER A 71 14.23 26.96 2.00
C SER A 71 14.16 26.11 3.27
N THR A 72 14.07 24.79 3.10
CA THR A 72 13.85 23.81 4.16
C THR A 72 15.07 22.90 4.29
N SER A 73 15.49 22.64 5.53
CA SER A 73 16.61 21.79 5.86
C SER A 73 16.16 20.60 6.71
N VAL A 74 16.82 19.46 6.55
CA VAL A 74 16.47 18.22 7.26
C VAL A 74 17.49 17.95 8.36
N VAL A 75 17.03 17.95 9.60
CA VAL A 75 17.83 17.58 10.78
C VAL A 75 17.29 16.27 11.35
N GLY A 76 17.99 15.17 11.09
CA GLY A 76 17.54 13.83 11.48
C GLY A 76 16.28 13.42 10.74
N THR A 77 15.15 13.33 11.44
CA THR A 77 13.81 13.06 10.89
C THR A 77 12.93 14.30 10.84
N THR A 78 13.45 15.46 11.24
CA THR A 78 12.68 16.71 11.29
C THR A 78 12.99 17.55 10.07
N VAL A 79 11.94 17.99 9.36
CA VAL A 79 12.02 18.97 8.27
C VAL A 79 11.74 20.34 8.88
N GLN A 80 12.72 21.23 8.87
CA GLN A 80 12.62 22.58 9.44
C GLN A 80 12.89 23.64 8.38
N SER A 81 12.14 24.74 8.44
CA SER A 81 12.39 26.00 7.74
C SER A 81 12.55 27.15 8.76
N SER A 82 12.88 28.34 8.29
CA SER A 82 13.05 29.53 9.13
C SER A 82 11.77 29.97 9.85
N LEU A 83 10.60 29.57 9.35
CA LEU A 83 9.29 29.93 9.90
C LEU A 83 8.59 28.78 10.63
N PHE A 84 8.82 27.52 10.21
CA PHE A 84 8.08 26.37 10.74
C PHE A 84 8.82 25.04 10.57
N GLY A 85 8.54 24.05 11.41
CA GLY A 85 9.18 22.74 11.34
C GLY A 85 8.31 21.58 11.80
N ILE A 86 8.36 20.47 11.08
CA ILE A 86 7.59 19.25 11.34
C ILE A 86 8.51 18.06 11.54
N ASN A 87 8.27 17.28 12.60
CA ASN A 87 8.95 16.01 12.82
C ASN A 87 8.24 14.87 12.07
N VAL A 88 8.97 14.21 11.17
CA VAL A 88 8.47 13.06 10.40
C VAL A 88 8.55 11.81 11.27
N VAL A 89 7.45 11.48 11.92
CA VAL A 89 7.29 10.28 12.75
C VAL A 89 6.86 9.07 11.91
N ALA A 90 6.87 7.85 12.49
CA ALA A 90 6.49 6.62 11.80
C ALA A 90 5.10 6.69 11.11
N ALA A 91 4.16 7.47 11.62
CA ALA A 91 2.85 7.69 11.00
C ALA A 91 2.93 8.35 9.60
N CYS A 92 4.01 9.06 9.28
CA CYS A 92 4.26 9.71 7.99
C CYS A 92 4.71 8.73 6.90
N THR A 93 5.20 7.55 7.30
CA THR A 93 5.67 6.51 6.37
C THR A 93 4.54 5.79 5.64
N GLY A 94 3.30 5.94 6.11
CA GLY A 94 2.16 5.24 5.55
C GLY A 94 2.08 3.77 5.93
N VAL A 95 2.92 3.27 6.84
CA VAL A 95 3.05 1.83 7.13
C VAL A 95 1.74 1.17 7.56
N PHE A 96 0.90 1.90 8.31
CA PHE A 96 -0.41 1.42 8.74
C PHE A 96 -1.36 1.26 7.55
N LEU A 97 -1.30 2.22 6.61
CA LEU A 97 -2.17 2.25 5.43
C LEU A 97 -1.74 1.18 4.42
N THR A 98 -0.43 1.02 4.19
CA THR A 98 0.10 -0.06 3.35
C THR A 98 -0.16 -1.43 3.98
N GLY A 99 -0.04 -1.58 5.30
CA GLY A 99 -0.41 -2.80 6.02
C GLY A 99 -1.88 -3.17 5.82
N ALA A 100 -2.80 -2.22 6.03
CA ALA A 100 -4.24 -2.43 5.80
C ALA A 100 -4.54 -2.78 4.33
N PHE A 101 -3.90 -2.09 3.40
CA PHE A 101 -4.04 -2.34 1.97
C PHE A 101 -3.55 -3.74 1.56
N LEU A 102 -2.41 -4.18 2.10
CA LEU A 102 -1.88 -5.52 1.86
C LEU A 102 -2.86 -6.62 2.34
N ILE A 103 -3.49 -6.43 3.49
CA ILE A 103 -4.52 -7.34 4.00
C ILE A 103 -5.72 -7.37 3.04
N ALA A 104 -6.18 -6.20 2.58
CA ALA A 104 -7.29 -6.12 1.64
C ALA A 104 -6.99 -6.84 0.30
N VAL A 105 -5.78 -6.66 -0.24
CA VAL A 105 -5.32 -7.34 -1.47
C VAL A 105 -5.13 -8.84 -1.23
N ALA A 106 -4.69 -9.25 -0.04
CA ALA A 106 -4.52 -10.64 0.33
C ALA A 106 -5.85 -11.41 0.31
N VAL A 107 -6.90 -10.82 0.90
CA VAL A 107 -8.24 -11.42 0.99
C VAL A 107 -8.92 -11.55 -0.38
N LEU A 108 -8.59 -10.71 -1.36
CA LEU A 108 -9.22 -10.76 -2.68
C LEU A 108 -8.83 -12.04 -3.45
N PRO A 109 -9.78 -12.88 -3.90
CA PRO A 109 -9.51 -14.00 -4.80
C PRO A 109 -9.36 -13.47 -6.22
N SER A 110 -8.16 -13.05 -6.60
CA SER A 110 -7.87 -12.47 -7.92
C SER A 110 -6.63 -13.09 -8.57
N ARG A 111 -6.56 -13.02 -9.90
CA ARG A 111 -5.42 -13.46 -10.72
C ARG A 111 -4.15 -12.72 -10.28
N TRP A 112 -3.00 -13.40 -10.24
CA TRP A 112 -1.72 -12.83 -9.80
C TRP A 112 -1.32 -11.57 -10.56
N THR A 113 -1.61 -11.49 -11.87
CA THR A 113 -1.37 -10.30 -12.69
C THR A 113 -2.20 -9.11 -12.23
N ALA A 114 -3.50 -9.31 -11.98
CA ALA A 114 -4.37 -8.27 -11.46
C ALA A 114 -3.99 -7.86 -10.02
N LYS A 115 -3.53 -8.81 -9.20
CA LYS A 115 -3.00 -8.50 -7.85
C LYS A 115 -1.74 -7.64 -7.90
N LEU A 116 -0.78 -7.95 -8.78
CA LEU A 116 0.45 -7.17 -8.88
C LEU A 116 0.19 -5.76 -9.40
N ILE A 117 -0.69 -5.61 -10.39
CA ILE A 117 -1.11 -4.29 -10.90
C ILE A 117 -1.81 -3.50 -9.79
N GLY A 118 -2.77 -4.12 -9.09
CA GLY A 118 -3.44 -3.50 -7.96
C GLY A 118 -2.48 -3.12 -6.84
N LEU A 119 -1.51 -3.99 -6.53
CA LEU A 119 -0.49 -3.75 -5.53
C LEU A 119 0.38 -2.53 -5.88
N GLY A 120 0.83 -2.43 -7.13
CA GLY A 120 1.63 -1.30 -7.61
C GLY A 120 0.85 0.01 -7.60
N LEU A 121 -0.37 0.00 -8.14
CA LEU A 121 -1.27 1.17 -8.14
C LEU A 121 -1.62 1.63 -6.73
N GLY A 122 -1.89 0.69 -5.82
CA GLY A 122 -2.23 1.00 -4.43
C GLY A 122 -1.03 1.51 -3.64
N LEU A 123 0.15 0.89 -3.75
CA LEU A 123 1.37 1.38 -3.12
C LEU A 123 1.72 2.80 -3.60
N GLY A 124 1.63 3.04 -4.90
CA GLY A 124 1.84 4.36 -5.49
C GLY A 124 0.83 5.38 -4.98
N GLY A 125 -0.46 5.05 -5.00
CA GLY A 125 -1.52 5.93 -4.49
C GLY A 125 -1.35 6.26 -3.00
N ILE A 126 -1.04 5.27 -2.17
CA ILE A 126 -0.78 5.46 -0.74
C ILE A 126 0.43 6.37 -0.52
N PHE A 127 1.50 6.19 -1.30
CA PHE A 127 2.68 7.06 -1.22
C PHE A 127 2.33 8.52 -1.53
N VAL A 128 1.59 8.77 -2.62
CA VAL A 128 1.17 10.12 -3.02
C VAL A 128 0.31 10.78 -1.96
N VAL A 129 -0.72 10.09 -1.47
CA VAL A 129 -1.63 10.64 -0.44
C VAL A 129 -0.87 10.98 0.84
N ASN A 130 0.05 10.12 1.27
CA ASN A 130 0.86 10.39 2.47
C ASN A 130 1.79 11.58 2.28
N LEU A 131 2.36 11.74 1.09
CA LEU A 131 3.22 12.87 0.76
C LEU A 131 2.41 14.18 0.74
N THR A 132 1.23 14.17 0.12
CA THR A 132 0.31 15.32 0.14
C THR A 132 -0.04 15.71 1.57
N ARG A 133 -0.31 14.75 2.46
CA ARG A 133 -0.58 15.02 3.88
C ARG A 133 0.58 15.76 4.57
N LEU A 134 1.83 15.40 4.28
CA LEU A 134 3.00 16.09 4.86
C LEU A 134 3.07 17.54 4.39
N VAL A 135 2.85 17.77 3.09
CA VAL A 135 2.83 19.11 2.50
C VAL A 135 1.68 19.93 3.09
N SER A 136 0.48 19.36 3.20
CA SER A 136 -0.68 20.03 3.80
C SER A 136 -0.44 20.42 5.25
N LEU A 137 0.11 19.52 6.08
CA LEU A 137 0.43 19.85 7.48
C LEU A 137 1.50 20.93 7.58
N TYR A 138 2.47 20.96 6.64
CA TYR A 138 3.44 22.04 6.56
C TYR A 138 2.74 23.37 6.29
N TYR A 139 1.90 23.45 5.26
CA TYR A 139 1.15 24.65 4.91
C TYR A 139 0.11 25.10 5.95
N LEU A 140 -0.44 24.19 6.75
CA LEU A 140 -1.34 24.56 7.85
C LEU A 140 -0.61 25.13 9.07
N GLY A 141 0.71 24.91 9.16
CA GLY A 141 1.53 25.37 10.27
C GLY A 141 2.33 26.65 10.01
N VAL A 142 2.54 27.02 8.74
CA VAL A 142 3.01 28.36 8.33
C VAL A 142 1.85 29.35 8.36
#